data_AF-A0A848THV2-F1
#
_entry.id   AF-A0A848THV2-F1
#
_cell.length_a   1.000
_cell.length_b   1.000
_cell.length_c   1.000
_cell.angle_alpha   90.00
_cell.angle_beta   90.00
_cell.angle_gamma   90.00
#
_symmetry.space_group_name_H-M   'P 1'
#
loop_
_entity.id
_entity.type
_entity.pdbx_description
1 polymer ?
#
loop_
_entity_poly.entity_id
_entity_poly.type
_entity_poly.pdbx_seq_one_letter_code
_entity_poly.pdbx_strand_id
1 'polypeptide(L)'
;MSKPSDTGSRHVTVSGAPEGFDATLILHELESTSGPVVHVARDDQRMAAMRQALAFFAPDLPVVTFPGWDCLPYDRVSPNADISAARMATLAGL
;
A
#
# COMPACT_ATOMS: atom_id res chain seq x y z
N MET A 1 19.41 2.52 26.30
CA MET A 1 19.81 3.87 25.84
C MET A 1 19.06 4.14 24.54
N SER A 2 17.79 4.57 24.63
CA SER A 2 16.95 4.84 23.46
C SER A 2 17.45 6.08 22.74
N LYS A 3 17.78 5.96 21.46
CA LYS A 3 17.97 7.13 20.60
C LYS A 3 16.64 7.89 20.50
N PRO A 4 16.65 9.22 20.55
CA PRO A 4 15.46 10.01 20.28
C PRO A 4 15.01 9.78 18.83
N SER A 5 13.71 9.55 18.64
CA SER A 5 13.06 9.43 17.35
C SER A 5 13.09 10.78 16.63
N ASP A 6 13.96 10.89 15.62
CA ASP A 6 14.05 12.01 14.71
C ASP A 6 12.68 12.21 14.03
N THR A 7 11.94 13.22 14.47
CA THR A 7 10.59 13.55 13.99
C THR A 7 10.67 14.56 12.84
N GLY A 8 11.65 14.37 11.95
CA GLY A 8 11.73 15.07 10.67
C GLY A 8 11.06 14.21 9.61
N SER A 9 10.09 14.77 8.87
CA SER A 9 9.55 14.13 7.67
C SER A 9 10.68 13.98 6.64
N ARG A 10 11.39 12.84 6.67
CA ARG A 10 12.46 12.52 5.74
C ARG A 10 11.85 12.15 4.39
N HIS A 11 11.86 13.10 3.46
CA HIS A 11 11.46 12.85 2.07
C HIS A 11 12.63 12.23 1.31
N VAL A 12 12.42 11.03 0.75
CA VAL A 12 13.40 10.34 -0.09
C VAL A 12 12.78 10.14 -1.46
N THR A 13 13.47 10.63 -2.50
CA THR A 13 13.11 10.33 -3.89
C THR A 13 13.93 9.15 -4.37
N VAL A 14 13.25 8.03 -4.65
CA VAL A 14 13.86 6.85 -5.25
C VAL A 14 13.44 6.80 -6.72
N SER A 15 14.41 6.60 -7.62
CA SER A 15 14.19 6.51 -9.07
C SER A 15 15.03 5.39 -9.66
N GLY A 16 14.71 4.98 -10.90
CA GLY A 16 15.45 3.93 -11.60
C GLY A 16 15.11 2.50 -11.16
N ALA A 17 13.98 2.29 -10.48
CA ALA A 17 13.46 0.95 -10.19
C ALA A 17 12.73 0.39 -11.43
N PRO A 18 13.21 -0.71 -12.04
CA PRO A 18 12.48 -1.40 -13.08
C PRO A 18 11.14 -1.93 -12.56
N GLU A 19 10.16 -2.07 -13.45
CA GLU A 19 8.87 -2.66 -13.10
C GLU A 19 9.07 -4.09 -12.55
N GLY A 20 8.50 -4.38 -11.39
CA GLY A 20 8.66 -5.63 -10.66
C GLY A 20 9.80 -5.65 -9.63
N PHE A 21 10.74 -4.69 -9.67
CA PHE A 21 11.75 -4.52 -8.60
C PHE A 21 11.25 -3.62 -7.46
N ASP A 22 10.23 -2.80 -7.73
CA ASP A 22 9.59 -1.87 -6.81
C ASP A 22 9.07 -2.51 -5.52
N ALA A 23 8.58 -3.75 -5.58
CA ALA A 23 8.20 -4.51 -4.38
C ALA A 23 9.38 -4.72 -3.42
N THR A 24 10.59 -4.96 -3.92
CA THR A 24 11.78 -5.15 -3.07
C THR A 24 12.18 -3.87 -2.34
N LEU A 25 11.93 -2.70 -2.95
CA LEU A 25 12.16 -1.41 -2.31
C LEU A 25 11.18 -1.18 -1.15
N ILE A 26 9.92 -1.57 -1.31
CA ILE A 26 8.92 -1.51 -0.24
C ILE A 26 9.30 -2.45 0.91
N LEU A 27 9.76 -3.67 0.60
CA LEU A 27 10.23 -4.62 1.61
C LEU A 27 11.46 -4.08 2.36
N HIS A 28 12.39 -3.45 1.67
CA HIS A 28 13.55 -2.81 2.29
C HIS A 28 13.14 -1.68 3.24
N GLU A 29 12.16 -0.85 2.86
CA GLU A 29 11.64 0.21 3.73
C GLU A 29 10.92 -0.37 4.95
N LEU A 30 10.18 -1.47 4.77
CA LEU A 30 9.51 -2.20 5.86
C LEU A 30 10.53 -2.77 6.86
N GLU A 31 11.65 -3.34 6.39
CA GLU A 31 12.72 -3.83 7.26
C GLU A 31 13.47 -2.71 7.99
N SER A 32 13.57 -1.54 7.33
CA SER A 32 14.28 -0.37 7.86
C SER A 32 13.46 0.41 8.87
N THR A 33 12.13 0.23 8.89
CA THR A 33 11.19 0.93 9.76
C THR A 33 10.63 -0.01 10.83
N SER A 34 10.44 0.49 12.06
CA SER A 34 9.87 -0.29 13.16
C SER A 34 8.32 -0.35 13.14
N GLY A 35 7.68 -0.19 11.97
CA GLY A 35 6.24 0.00 11.84
C GLY A 35 5.71 -0.33 10.44
N PRO A 36 4.39 -0.28 10.24
CA PRO A 36 3.76 -0.63 8.97
C PRO A 36 4.12 0.38 7.87
N VAL A 37 4.18 -0.10 6.62
CA VAL A 37 4.37 0.72 5.43
C VAL A 37 3.07 0.82 4.66
N VAL A 38 2.67 2.05 4.31
CA VAL A 38 1.53 2.31 3.43
C VAL A 38 2.06 2.68 2.04
N HIS A 39 1.78 1.84 1.05
CA HIS A 39 2.09 2.13 -0.34
C HIS A 39 0.87 2.74 -1.03
N VAL A 40 1.01 3.95 -1.57
CA VAL A 40 0.00 4.60 -2.40
C VAL A 40 0.33 4.36 -3.87
N ALA A 41 -0.39 3.44 -4.49
CA ALA A 41 -0.29 3.19 -5.92
C ALA A 41 -0.96 4.34 -6.70
N ARG A 42 -0.53 4.51 -7.96
CA ARG A 42 -1.10 5.52 -8.87
C ARG A 42 -2.55 5.20 -9.27
N ASP A 43 -2.85 3.92 -9.40
CA ASP A 43 -4.13 3.40 -9.90
C ASP A 43 -4.33 1.94 -9.43
N ASP A 44 -5.54 1.41 -9.64
CA ASP A 44 -5.93 0.08 -9.19
C ASP A 44 -5.13 -1.03 -9.87
N GLN A 45 -4.75 -0.86 -11.14
CA GLN A 45 -3.96 -1.84 -11.87
C GLN A 45 -2.57 -1.99 -11.24
N ARG A 46 -1.91 -0.87 -10.92
CA ARG A 46 -0.62 -0.87 -10.23
C ARG A 46 -0.72 -1.37 -8.80
N MET A 47 -1.79 -1.06 -8.08
CA MET A 47 -2.06 -1.64 -6.75
C MET A 47 -2.13 -3.17 -6.83
N ALA A 48 -2.86 -3.71 -7.82
CA ALA A 48 -3.00 -5.15 -8.00
C ALA A 48 -1.67 -5.81 -8.37
N ALA A 49 -0.91 -5.21 -9.30
CA ALA A 49 0.42 -5.68 -9.68
C ALA A 49 1.39 -5.68 -8.48
N MET A 50 1.38 -4.61 -7.67
CA MET A 50 2.20 -4.52 -6.46
C MET A 50 1.85 -5.61 -5.43
N ARG A 51 0.54 -5.85 -5.20
CA ARG A 51 0.09 -6.93 -4.32
C ARG A 51 0.61 -8.29 -4.79
N GLN A 52 0.55 -8.56 -6.10
CA GLN A 52 1.06 -9.80 -6.67
C GLN A 52 2.58 -9.93 -6.52
N ALA A 53 3.32 -8.85 -6.76
CA ALA A 53 4.77 -8.82 -6.60
C ALA A 53 5.19 -9.04 -5.13
N LEU A 54 4.52 -8.39 -4.18
CA LEU A 54 4.76 -8.61 -2.75
C LEU A 54 4.48 -10.05 -2.34
N ALA A 55 3.39 -10.65 -2.82
CA ALA A 55 3.08 -12.06 -2.56
C ALA A 55 4.13 -13.03 -3.15
N PHE A 56 4.81 -12.64 -4.23
CA PHE A 56 5.91 -13.41 -4.81
C PHE A 56 7.20 -13.31 -3.97
N PHE A 57 7.61 -12.10 -3.58
CA PHE A 57 8.87 -11.89 -2.86
C PHE A 57 8.78 -12.19 -1.35
N ALA A 58 7.62 -11.99 -0.74
CA ALA A 58 7.37 -12.17 0.68
C ALA A 58 5.98 -12.77 0.92
N PRO A 59 5.78 -14.07 0.63
CA PRO A 59 4.46 -14.72 0.71
C PRO A 59 3.84 -14.71 2.11
N ASP A 60 4.68 -14.65 3.15
CA ASP A 60 4.24 -14.61 4.54
C ASP A 60 3.92 -13.19 5.05
N LEU A 61 4.19 -12.16 4.24
CA LEU A 61 3.93 -10.78 4.61
C LEU A 61 2.42 -10.49 4.57
N PRO A 62 1.81 -10.03 5.67
CA PRO A 62 0.42 -9.58 5.65
C PRO A 62 0.30 -8.32 4.78
N VAL A 63 -0.39 -8.44 3.65
CA VAL A 63 -0.70 -7.31 2.76
C VAL A 63 -2.20 -7.06 2.76
N VAL A 64 -2.60 -5.86 3.16
CA VAL A 64 -4.00 -5.42 3.14
C VAL A 64 -4.18 -4.38 2.04
N THR A 65 -5.22 -4.52 1.23
CA THR A 65 -5.55 -3.58 0.15
C THR A 65 -6.72 -2.71 0.53
N PHE A 66 -6.58 -1.39 0.36
CA PHE A 66 -7.68 -0.44 0.48
C PHE A 66 -8.07 0.06 -0.92
N PRO A 67 -9.10 -0.54 -1.56
CA PRO A 67 -9.41 -0.21 -2.94
C PRO A 67 -10.05 1.18 -3.05
N GLY A 68 -9.93 1.81 -4.23
CA GLY A 68 -10.69 3.00 -4.57
C GLY A 68 -12.20 2.75 -4.61
N TRP A 69 -12.96 3.81 -4.81
CA TRP A 69 -14.37 3.67 -5.20
C TRP A 69 -14.46 3.34 -6.69
N ASP A 70 -15.40 2.49 -7.08
CA ASP A 70 -15.68 2.10 -8.46
C ASP A 70 -16.69 3.03 -9.16
N CYS A 71 -17.06 4.13 -8.51
CA CYS A 71 -17.92 5.19 -9.05
C CYS A 71 -17.13 6.49 -9.27
N LEU A 72 -17.59 7.32 -10.19
CA LEU A 72 -16.99 8.64 -10.42
C LEU A 72 -17.33 9.63 -9.28
N PRO A 73 -16.57 10.72 -9.13
CA PRO A 73 -16.98 11.84 -8.29
C PRO A 73 -18.37 12.36 -8.72
N TYR A 74 -19.30 12.42 -7.76
CA TYR A 74 -20.69 12.83 -7.96
C TYR A 74 -21.52 11.94 -8.90
N ASP A 75 -21.17 10.66 -8.99
CA ASP A 75 -22.01 9.67 -9.65
C ASP A 75 -23.37 9.53 -8.93
N ARG A 76 -24.40 9.19 -9.70
CA ARG A 76 -25.74 8.89 -9.17
C ARG A 76 -25.86 7.44 -8.71
N VAL A 77 -24.95 6.58 -9.15
CA VAL A 77 -24.91 5.18 -8.76
C VAL A 77 -23.96 5.04 -7.58
N SER A 78 -24.42 4.33 -6.54
CA SER A 78 -23.58 4.00 -5.38
C SER A 78 -22.48 3.01 -5.77
N PRO A 79 -21.34 3.02 -5.06
CA PRO A 79 -20.30 2.02 -5.28
C PRO A 79 -20.85 0.61 -5.06
N ASN A 80 -20.21 -0.38 -5.70
CA ASN A 80 -20.59 -1.78 -5.51
C ASN A 80 -20.50 -2.16 -4.02
N ALA A 81 -21.45 -2.97 -3.56
CA ALA A 81 -21.49 -3.47 -2.19
C ALA A 81 -20.20 -4.21 -1.80
N ASP A 82 -19.59 -4.94 -2.72
CA ASP A 82 -18.34 -5.68 -2.48
C ASP A 82 -17.16 -4.72 -2.26
N ILE A 83 -17.06 -3.64 -3.04
CA ILE A 83 -16.04 -2.60 -2.85
C ILE A 83 -16.26 -1.89 -1.51
N SER A 84 -17.51 -1.56 -1.20
CA SER A 84 -17.88 -0.94 0.08
C SER A 84 -17.49 -1.83 1.26
N ALA A 85 -17.81 -3.13 1.20
CA ALA A 85 -17.48 -4.11 2.23
C ALA A 85 -15.96 -4.30 2.38
N ALA A 86 -15.23 -4.41 1.27
CA ALA A 86 -13.77 -4.55 1.29
C ALA A 86 -13.09 -3.35 1.96
N ARG A 87 -13.53 -2.13 1.64
CA ARG A 87 -13.02 -0.91 2.29
C ARG A 87 -13.29 -0.91 3.79
N MET A 88 -14.50 -1.27 4.21
CA MET A 88 -14.84 -1.35 5.64
C MET A 88 -14.02 -2.43 6.36
N ALA A 89 -13.86 -3.61 5.77
CA ALA A 89 -13.07 -4.69 6.34
C ALA A 89 -11.61 -4.28 6.55
N THR A 90 -11.01 -3.61 5.56
CA THR A 90 -9.65 -3.07 5.67
C THR A 90 -9.55 -2.05 6.80
N LEU A 91 -10.46 -1.08 6.89
CA LEU A 91 -10.39 -0.05 7.93
C LEU A 91 -10.68 -0.57 9.34
N ALA A 92 -11.54 -1.59 9.48
CA ALA A 92 -11.84 -2.20 10.78
C ALA A 92 -10.69 -3.07 11.31
N GLY A 93 -9.78 -3.51 10.44
CA GLY A 93 -8.61 -4.32 10.79
C GLY A 93 -7.34 -3.52 11.11
N LEU A 94 -7.38 -2.19 11.03
CA LEU A 94 -6.28 -1.27 11.37
C LEU A 94 -6.48 -0.66 12.76
#